data_AF-A0AAD9CHX5-F1
#
_entry.id   AF-A0AAD9CHX5-F1
#
_cell.length_a   1.000
_cell.length_b   1.000
_cell.length_c   1.000
_cell.angle_alpha   90.00
_cell.angle_beta   90.00
_cell.angle_gamma   90.00
#
_symmetry.space_group_name_H-M   'P 1'
#
loop_
_entity.id
_entity.type
_entity.pdbx_description
1 polymer ?
#
loop_
_entity_poly.entity_id
_entity_poly.type
_entity_poly.pdbx_seq_one_letter_code
_entity_poly.pdbx_strand_id
1 'polypeptide(L)'
;MLIKGLRKQEPSLTAKRLPLTSDLLSLCIRSLRSGYLSPMIDLTLECMFLLAFFGFLRCSEFAPTSSAYNPHHHPSLSDISLHTNDSLIFTLRRSKTDQLGISFPIYIFRLNFYLSPY
;
A
#
# COMPACT_ATOMS: atom_id res chain seq x y z
N MET A 1 25.12 -29.18 11.19
CA MET A 1 25.52 -28.17 12.20
C MET A 1 24.26 -27.45 12.71
N LEU A 2 23.75 -27.86 13.88
CA LEU A 2 22.39 -27.53 14.35
C LEU A 2 22.33 -26.44 15.44
N ILE A 3 23.45 -25.80 15.81
CA ILE A 3 23.50 -24.92 17.01
C ILE A 3 24.25 -23.61 16.74
N LYS A 4 23.93 -22.93 15.63
CA LYS A 4 24.29 -21.50 15.42
C LYS A 4 23.08 -20.56 15.47
N GLY A 5 21.89 -21.07 15.81
CA GLY A 5 20.62 -20.32 15.82
C GLY A 5 20.21 -19.70 17.17
N LEU A 6 20.97 -19.89 18.25
CA LEU A 6 20.58 -19.53 19.61
C LEU A 6 21.44 -18.41 20.22
N ARG A 7 21.77 -17.40 19.42
CA ARG A 7 22.22 -16.12 19.95
C ARG A 7 21.62 -14.96 19.16
N LYS A 8 20.28 -14.86 19.22
CA LYS A 8 19.65 -13.55 19.10
C LYS A 8 19.98 -12.80 20.39
N GLN A 9 21.11 -12.09 20.39
CA GLN A 9 21.23 -10.92 21.27
C GLN A 9 19.97 -10.09 21.04
N GLU A 10 19.29 -9.72 22.12
CA GLU A 10 18.16 -8.82 22.09
C GLU A 10 18.54 -7.62 21.21
N PRO A 11 17.93 -7.44 20.03
CA PRO A 11 18.25 -6.27 19.22
C PRO A 11 17.89 -5.04 20.06
N SER A 12 18.74 -4.01 20.01
CA SER A 12 18.51 -2.75 20.70
C SER A 12 17.06 -2.30 20.48
N LEU A 13 16.40 -1.85 21.56
CA LEU A 13 14.99 -1.41 21.63
C LEU A 13 14.58 -0.74 20.33
N THR A 14 14.13 -1.54 19.37
CA THR A 14 13.85 -1.05 18.04
C THR A 14 12.57 -0.26 18.21
N ALA A 15 12.55 1.01 17.77
CA ALA A 15 11.38 1.86 17.90
C ALA A 15 10.13 1.04 17.52
N LYS A 16 9.21 0.90 18.48
CA LYS A 16 8.02 0.06 18.32
C LYS A 16 7.30 0.53 17.07
N ARG A 17 7.20 -0.33 16.05
CA ARG A 17 6.44 -0.03 14.84
C ARG A 17 4.97 0.02 15.23
N LEU A 18 4.41 1.22 15.32
CA LEU A 18 3.00 1.43 15.58
C LEU A 18 2.21 1.31 14.27
N PRO A 19 0.97 0.79 14.30
CA PRO A 19 0.12 0.77 13.12
C PRO A 19 -0.23 2.19 12.69
N LEU A 20 -0.37 2.40 11.38
CA LEU A 20 -0.97 3.62 10.85
C LEU A 20 -2.47 3.59 11.21
N THR A 21 -2.93 4.56 11.98
CA THR A 21 -4.35 4.72 12.33
C THR A 21 -5.04 5.64 11.34
N SER A 22 -6.38 5.59 11.29
CA SER A 22 -7.20 6.50 10.48
C SER A 22 -6.95 7.97 10.84
N ASP A 23 -6.68 8.27 12.11
CA ASP A 23 -6.40 9.64 12.56
C ASP A 23 -5.07 10.16 12.00
N LEU A 24 -4.03 9.33 12.00
CA LEU A 24 -2.75 9.69 11.39
C LEU A 24 -2.88 9.83 9.87
N LEU A 25 -3.58 8.90 9.22
CA LEU A 25 -3.89 9.00 7.80
C LEU A 25 -4.62 10.31 7.49
N SER A 26 -5.58 10.71 8.32
CA SER A 26 -6.31 11.96 8.14
C SER A 26 -5.43 13.20 8.15
N LEU A 27 -4.44 13.24 9.04
CA LEU A 27 -3.49 14.33 9.11
C LEU A 27 -2.64 14.36 7.85
N CYS A 28 -2.14 13.21 7.40
CA CYS A 28 -1.38 13.12 6.15
C CYS A 28 -2.19 13.61 4.94
N ILE A 29 -3.42 13.13 4.77
CA ILE A 29 -4.28 13.54 3.64
C ILE A 29 -4.62 15.03 3.71
N ARG A 30 -4.91 15.57 4.90
CA ARG A 30 -5.15 17.02 5.07
C ARG A 30 -3.93 17.85 4.69
N SER A 31 -2.72 17.42 5.08
CA SER A 31 -1.48 18.08 4.70
C SER A 31 -1.26 18.08 3.18
N LEU A 32 -1.45 16.94 2.52
CA LEU A 32 -1.32 16.85 1.06
C LEU A 32 -2.33 17.74 0.35
N ARG A 33 -3.61 17.73 0.77
CA ARG A 33 -4.66 18.57 0.21
C ARG A 33 -4.46 20.07 0.43
N SER A 34 -3.64 20.46 1.41
CA SER A 34 -3.28 21.86 1.65
C SER A 34 -2.19 22.39 0.71
N GLY A 35 -1.63 21.53 -0.16
CA GLY A 35 -0.56 21.87 -1.10
C GLY A 35 0.82 21.77 -0.45
N TYR A 36 1.28 20.55 -0.18
CA TYR A 36 2.53 20.28 0.54
C TYR A 36 3.76 20.34 -0.37
N LEU A 37 3.71 19.71 -1.56
CA LEU A 37 4.82 19.67 -2.52
C LEU A 37 4.43 20.27 -3.87
N SER A 38 3.57 19.57 -4.60
CA SER A 38 3.02 20.01 -5.88
C SER A 38 1.72 19.27 -6.14
N PRO A 39 0.77 19.85 -6.91
CA PRO A 39 -0.55 19.25 -7.09
C PRO A 39 -0.52 17.79 -7.57
N MET A 40 0.40 17.48 -8.49
CA MET A 40 0.53 16.12 -9.03
C MET A 40 1.14 15.15 -8.02
N ILE A 41 2.19 15.56 -7.30
CA ILE A 41 2.85 14.73 -6.31
C ILE A 41 1.92 14.49 -5.12
N ASP A 42 1.25 15.54 -4.66
CA ASP A 42 0.34 15.46 -3.51
C ASP A 42 -0.84 14.53 -3.81
N LEU A 43 -1.44 14.64 -5.00
CA LEU A 43 -2.50 13.74 -5.44
C LEU A 43 -2.01 12.29 -5.56
N THR A 44 -0.80 12.08 -6.10
CA THR A 44 -0.23 10.73 -6.24
C THR A 44 0.00 10.09 -4.88
N LEU A 45 0.56 10.84 -3.93
CA LEU A 45 0.79 10.37 -2.56
C LEU A 45 -0.52 10.10 -1.82
N GLU A 46 -1.53 10.96 -2.00
CA GLU A 46 -2.86 10.77 -1.43
C GLU A 46 -3.47 9.45 -1.91
N CYS A 47 -3.50 9.22 -3.23
CA CYS A 47 -3.97 7.97 -3.82
C CYS A 47 -3.18 6.76 -3.31
N MET A 48 -1.85 6.86 -3.22
CA MET A 48 -0.99 5.79 -2.70
C MET A 48 -1.28 5.47 -1.23
N PHE A 49 -1.47 6.48 -0.38
CA PHE A 49 -1.75 6.29 1.04
C PHE A 49 -3.13 5.65 1.26
N LEU A 50 -4.14 6.12 0.54
CA LEU A 50 -5.49 5.56 0.61
C LEU A 50 -5.50 4.11 0.11
N LEU A 51 -4.92 3.84 -1.05
CA LEU A 51 -4.83 2.49 -1.61
C LEU A 51 -4.08 1.54 -0.67
N ALA A 52 -2.95 1.97 -0.11
CA ALA A 52 -2.18 1.15 0.82
C ALA A 52 -2.92 0.88 2.14
N PHE A 53 -3.63 1.87 2.67
CA PHE A 53 -4.38 1.74 3.91
C PHE A 53 -5.60 0.83 3.76
N PHE A 54 -6.45 1.07 2.76
CA PHE A 54 -7.66 0.27 2.55
C PHE A 54 -7.38 -1.09 1.92
N GLY A 55 -6.33 -1.20 1.10
CA GLY A 55 -5.88 -2.46 0.50
C GLY A 55 -4.95 -3.28 1.39
N PHE A 56 -4.57 -2.78 2.57
CA PHE A 56 -3.58 -3.39 3.47
C PHE A 56 -2.26 -3.77 2.77
N LEU A 57 -1.83 -2.92 1.83
CA LEU A 57 -0.68 -3.20 0.97
C LEU A 57 0.64 -2.80 1.64
N ARG A 58 1.67 -3.59 1.37
CA ARG A 58 3.07 -3.25 1.67
C ARG A 58 3.62 -2.36 0.57
N CYS A 59 4.59 -1.49 0.89
CA CYS A 59 5.22 -0.65 -0.13
C CYS A 59 5.73 -1.45 -1.34
N SER A 60 6.29 -2.64 -1.13
CA SER A 60 6.79 -3.51 -2.22
C SER A 60 5.70 -4.08 -3.14
N GLU A 61 4.43 -3.97 -2.77
CA GLU A 61 3.29 -4.52 -3.52
C GLU A 61 2.72 -3.49 -4.51
N PHE A 62 2.95 -2.19 -4.28
CA PHE A 62 2.43 -1.13 -5.15
C PHE A 62 3.46 -0.08 -5.59
N ALA A 63 4.60 0.04 -4.90
CA ALA A 63 5.70 0.87 -5.32
C ALA A 63 6.75 0.02 -6.07
N PRO A 64 7.36 0.55 -7.14
CA PRO A 64 8.40 -0.16 -7.87
C PRO A 64 9.60 -0.45 -6.97
N THR A 65 10.06 -1.70 -6.96
CA THR A 65 11.23 -2.12 -6.19
C THR A 65 12.55 -1.92 -6.95
N SER A 66 12.48 -1.56 -8.23
CA SER A 66 13.61 -1.32 -9.13
C SER A 66 13.36 -0.07 -9.96
N SER A 67 14.43 0.56 -10.43
CA SER A 67 14.38 1.71 -11.34
C SER A 67 13.79 1.36 -12.71
N ALA A 68 13.88 0.10 -13.12
CA ALA A 68 13.27 -0.39 -14.36
C ALA A 68 11.85 -0.91 -14.11
N TYR A 69 10.88 -0.39 -14.85
CA TYR A 69 9.51 -0.90 -14.79
C TYR A 69 9.44 -2.33 -15.35
N ASN A 70 8.83 -3.24 -14.59
CA ASN A 70 8.54 -4.60 -15.03
C ASN A 70 7.03 -4.86 -14.93
N PRO A 71 6.30 -5.03 -16.05
CA PRO A 71 4.85 -5.22 -16.04
C PRO A 71 4.39 -6.53 -15.37
N HIS A 72 5.28 -7.50 -15.16
CA HIS A 72 4.94 -8.74 -14.45
C HIS A 72 5.03 -8.59 -12.92
N HIS A 73 5.61 -7.52 -12.42
CA HIS A 73 5.85 -7.32 -10.99
C HIS A 73 5.30 -6.01 -10.45
N HIS A 74 5.27 -4.97 -11.28
CA HIS A 74 4.77 -3.66 -10.87
C HIS A 74 3.28 -3.54 -11.23
N PRO A 75 2.50 -2.86 -10.39
CA PRO A 75 1.11 -2.57 -10.71
C PRO A 75 1.04 -1.68 -11.94
N SER A 76 -0.04 -1.86 -12.68
CA SER A 76 -0.39 -1.11 -13.86
C SER A 76 -1.84 -0.67 -13.79
N LEU A 77 -2.22 0.30 -14.62
CA LEU A 77 -3.60 0.79 -14.63
C LEU A 77 -4.61 -0.32 -14.98
N SER A 78 -4.20 -1.33 -15.77
CA SER A 78 -5.05 -2.48 -16.11
C SER A 78 -5.33 -3.41 -14.94
N ASP A 79 -4.62 -3.25 -13.81
CA ASP A 79 -4.91 -3.98 -12.57
C ASP A 79 -6.09 -3.36 -11.80
N ILE A 80 -6.53 -2.17 -12.19
CA ILE A 80 -7.69 -1.49 -11.62
C ILE A 80 -8.88 -1.71 -12.54
N SER A 81 -9.97 -2.23 -11.96
CA SER A 81 -11.23 -2.41 -12.67
C SER A 81 -12.41 -1.97 -11.80
N LEU A 82 -13.48 -1.51 -12.45
CA LEU A 82 -14.74 -1.22 -11.76
C LEU A 82 -15.50 -2.53 -11.54
N HIS A 83 -16.01 -2.74 -10.33
CA HIS A 83 -16.83 -3.90 -10.01
C HIS A 83 -18.30 -3.53 -9.86
N THR A 84 -18.59 -2.46 -9.13
CA THR A 84 -19.92 -1.86 -9.02
C THR A 84 -19.79 -0.35 -8.95
N ASN A 85 -20.91 0.38 -8.87
CA ASN A 85 -20.91 1.84 -8.71
C ASN A 85 -20.14 2.29 -7.44
N ASP A 86 -20.09 1.45 -6.41
CA ASP A 86 -19.50 1.76 -5.10
C ASP A 86 -18.31 0.85 -4.75
N SER A 87 -17.79 0.07 -5.72
CA SER A 87 -16.59 -0.76 -5.50
C SER A 87 -15.68 -0.83 -6.72
N LEU A 88 -14.37 -0.68 -6.49
CA LEU A 88 -13.32 -0.99 -7.45
C LEU A 88 -12.50 -2.21 -7.01
N ILE A 89 -11.94 -2.91 -7.97
CA ILE A 89 -11.02 -4.03 -7.76
C ILE A 89 -9.63 -3.58 -8.14
N PHE A 90 -8.69 -3.75 -7.22
CA PHE A 90 -7.26 -3.69 -7.48
C PHE A 90 -6.69 -5.11 -7.48
N THR A 91 -6.17 -5.55 -8.61
CA THR A 91 -5.61 -6.90 -8.80
C THR A 91 -4.16 -6.91 -8.38
N LEU A 92 -3.85 -7.45 -7.20
CA LEU A 92 -2.45 -7.57 -6.78
C LEU A 92 -1.80 -8.77 -7.48
N ARG A 93 -0.82 -8.50 -8.33
CA ARG A 93 -0.10 -9.52 -9.12
C ARG A 93 0.86 -10.37 -8.30
N ARG A 94 1.38 -9.83 -7.19
CA ARG A 94 2.41 -10.51 -6.39
C ARG A 94 2.36 -10.03 -4.94
N SER A 95 2.43 -10.96 -4.01
CA SER A 95 2.72 -10.68 -2.60
C SER A 95 3.93 -11.48 -2.13
N LYS A 96 4.58 -11.04 -1.06
CA LYS A 96 5.70 -11.76 -0.44
C LYS A 96 5.33 -13.20 -0.02
N THR A 97 4.06 -13.42 0.35
CA THR A 97 3.56 -14.74 0.78
C THR A 97 3.01 -15.58 -0.36
N ASP A 98 2.90 -15.01 -1.56
CA ASP A 98 2.41 -15.72 -2.74
C ASP A 98 3.54 -16.55 -3.35
N GLN A 99 3.59 -17.82 -2.97
CA GLN A 99 4.54 -18.81 -3.49
C GLN A 99 4.13 -19.35 -4.86
N LEU A 100 2.87 -19.15 -5.26
CA LEU A 100 2.28 -19.71 -6.48
C LEU A 100 2.25 -18.70 -7.64
N GLY A 101 2.45 -17.41 -7.36
CA GLY A 101 2.40 -16.35 -8.37
C GLY A 101 0.98 -16.05 -8.85
N ILE A 102 -0.02 -16.34 -8.03
CA ILE A 102 -1.43 -16.16 -8.37
C ILE A 102 -1.86 -14.76 -7.96
N SER A 103 -2.40 -14.00 -8.92
CA SER A 103 -2.96 -12.69 -8.64
C SER A 103 -4.19 -12.80 -7.75
N PHE A 104 -4.40 -11.80 -6.91
CA PHE A 104 -5.56 -11.75 -6.03
C PHE A 104 -6.30 -10.41 -6.12
N PRO A 105 -7.64 -10.43 -6.17
CA PRO A 105 -8.42 -9.21 -6.18
C PRO A 105 -8.52 -8.62 -4.77
N ILE A 106 -8.27 -7.32 -4.67
CA ILE A 106 -8.54 -6.50 -3.50
C ILE A 106 -9.73 -5.62 -3.83
N TYR A 107 -10.79 -5.74 -3.04
CA TYR A 107 -12.00 -4.94 -3.20
C TYR A 107 -11.88 -3.67 -2.36
N ILE A 108 -12.04 -2.53 -3.01
CA ILE A 108 -11.97 -1.22 -2.39
C ILE A 108 -13.33 -0.56 -2.56
N PHE A 109 -13.92 -0.15 -1.44
CA PHE A 109 -15.27 0.38 -1.41
C PHE A 109 -15.24 1.89 -1.25
N ARG A 110 -16.15 2.56 -1.95
CA ARG A 110 -16.42 3.97 -1.75
C ARG A 110 -17.03 4.20 -0.37
N LEU A 111 -16.54 5.21 0.33
CA LEU A 111 -17.05 5.59 1.66
C LEU A 111 -17.70 6.97 1.59
N ASN A 112 -18.76 7.17 2.39
CA ASN A 112 -19.34 8.50 2.61
C ASN A 112 -18.52 9.32 3.61
N PHE A 113 -17.20 9.37 3.41
CA PHE A 113 -16.24 9.96 4.33
C PHE A 113 -15.08 10.60 3.55
N TYR A 114 -14.42 11.60 4.13
CA TYR A 114 -13.37 12.34 3.42
C TYR A 114 -12.10 11.52 3.12
N LEU A 115 -11.92 10.38 3.80
CA LEU A 115 -10.91 9.36 3.49
C LEU A 115 -11.43 8.31 2.50
N SER A 116 -12.47 8.59 1.72
CA SER A 116 -12.88 7.66 0.66
C SER A 116 -11.68 7.41 -0.26
N PRO A 117 -11.35 6.14 -0.57
CA PRO A 117 -10.20 5.81 -1.40
C PRO A 117 -10.33 6.29 -2.85
N TYR A 118 -11.56 6.59 -3.29
CA TYR A 118 -11.90 7.21 -4.58
C TYR A 118 -13.31 7.81 -4.53
#